data_AF-A0A7H4LP33-F1
#
_entry.id   AF-A0A7H4LP33-F1
#
_cell.length_a   1.000
_cell.length_b   1.000
_cell.length_c   1.000
_cell.angle_alpha   90.00
_cell.angle_beta   90.00
_cell.angle_gamma   90.00
#
_symmetry.space_group_name_H-M   'P 1'
#
loop_
_entity.id
_entity.type
_entity.pdbx_description
1 polymer ?
#
loop_
_entity_poly.entity_id
_entity_poly.type
_entity_poly.pdbx_seq_one_letter_code
_entity_poly.pdbx_strand_id
1 'polypeptide(L)'
;MPLSDQLKQLVELHKVAEQAMNDLIVRMWPGDSLPNSYFGLVRRLGNACPRFEVIKRSVCIEGARRAFARAKVHWAKMDAEKLVKERPPQGKEHRHPEMYYDGVLKGARLIADECTRDIIFE
;
A
#
# COMPACT_ATOMS: atom_id res chain seq x y z
N MET A 1 12.80 -21.00 -37.53
CA MET A 1 11.78 -19.94 -37.67
C MET A 1 12.39 -18.83 -38.51
N PRO A 2 11.70 -18.31 -39.54
CA PRO A 2 12.17 -17.17 -40.32
C PRO A 2 12.39 -15.92 -39.46
N LEU A 3 13.37 -15.10 -39.82
CA LEU A 3 13.67 -13.83 -39.13
C LEU A 3 12.45 -12.90 -39.03
N SER A 4 11.59 -12.89 -40.07
CA SER A 4 10.35 -12.12 -40.08
C SER A 4 9.38 -12.52 -38.98
N ASP A 5 9.31 -13.81 -38.66
CA ASP A 5 8.41 -14.32 -37.63
C ASP A 5 8.97 -14.07 -36.24
N GLN A 6 10.30 -14.15 -36.07
CA GLN A 6 10.98 -13.75 -34.84
C GLN A 6 10.78 -12.25 -34.53
N LEU A 7 10.87 -11.39 -35.55
CA LEU A 7 10.66 -9.95 -35.39
C LEU A 7 9.22 -9.64 -34.99
N LYS A 8 8.23 -10.31 -35.59
CA LYS A 8 6.82 -10.18 -35.19
C LYS A 8 6.62 -10.57 -33.72
N GLN A 9 7.21 -11.69 -33.29
CA GLN A 9 7.12 -12.12 -31.89
C GLN A 9 7.74 -11.10 -30.93
N LEU A 10 8.87 -10.49 -31.29
CA LEU A 10 9.51 -9.48 -30.46
C LEU A 10 8.67 -8.21 -30.33
N VAL A 11 8.02 -7.76 -31.42
CA VAL A 11 7.13 -6.61 -31.40
C VAL A 11 5.91 -6.86 -30.51
N GLU A 12 5.30 -8.04 -30.60
CA GLU A 12 4.16 -8.37 -29.74
C GLU A 12 4.58 -8.48 -28.27
N LEU A 13 5.73 -9.08 -27.97
CA LEU A 13 6.29 -9.10 -26.62
C LEU A 13 6.52 -7.69 -26.07
N HIS A 14 7.06 -6.79 -26.89
CA HIS A 14 7.31 -5.40 -26.50
C HIS A 14 6.02 -4.66 -26.13
N LYS A 15 4.96 -4.79 -26.93
CA LYS A 15 3.65 -4.17 -26.65
C LYS A 15 3.05 -4.69 -25.34
N VAL A 16 3.09 -6.00 -25.12
CA VAL A 16 2.56 -6.62 -23.89
C VAL A 16 3.37 -6.18 -22.67
N ALA A 17 4.71 -6.12 -22.79
CA ALA A 17 5.58 -5.62 -21.74
C ALA A 17 5.30 -4.15 -21.41
N GLU A 18 5.16 -3.31 -22.43
CA GLU A 18 4.83 -1.89 -22.28
C GLU A 18 3.49 -1.71 -21.53
N GLN A 19 2.44 -2.43 -21.93
CA GLN A 19 1.14 -2.39 -21.25
C GLN A 19 1.27 -2.81 -19.78
N ALA A 20 1.94 -3.92 -19.50
CA ALA A 20 2.13 -4.41 -18.13
C ALA A 20 2.91 -3.41 -17.26
N MET A 21 3.92 -2.75 -17.81
CA MET A 21 4.69 -1.72 -17.10
C MET A 21 3.84 -0.47 -16.82
N ASN A 22 3.02 -0.02 -17.78
CA ASN A 22 2.09 1.08 -17.58
C ASN A 22 1.11 0.77 -16.44
N ASP A 23 0.46 -0.39 -16.47
CA ASP A 23 -0.50 -0.81 -15.43
C ASP A 23 0.14 -0.85 -14.04
N LEU A 24 1.39 -1.33 -13.95
CA LEU A 24 2.13 -1.35 -12.70
C LEU A 24 2.46 0.07 -12.20
N ILE A 25 2.91 0.96 -13.09
CA ILE A 25 3.27 2.33 -12.73
C ILE A 25 2.07 3.10 -12.22
N VAL A 26 0.89 2.99 -12.86
CA VAL A 26 -0.35 3.65 -12.40
C VAL A 26 -0.69 3.26 -10.97
N ARG A 27 -0.53 1.98 -10.61
CA ARG A 27 -0.83 1.50 -9.25
C ARG A 27 0.22 1.91 -8.23
N MET A 28 1.49 1.95 -8.61
CA MET A 28 2.55 2.30 -7.67
C MET A 28 2.68 3.81 -7.47
N TRP A 29 2.32 4.62 -8.46
CA TRP A 29 2.36 6.08 -8.38
C TRP A 29 1.01 6.68 -8.77
N PRO A 30 -0.01 6.51 -7.92
CA PRO A 30 -1.32 7.07 -8.19
C PRO A 30 -1.21 8.59 -8.29
N GLY A 31 -1.76 9.16 -9.37
CA GLY A 31 -1.75 10.59 -9.65
C GLY A 31 -0.54 11.12 -10.44
N ASP A 32 0.54 10.34 -10.59
CA ASP A 32 1.70 10.74 -11.38
C ASP A 32 1.47 10.48 -12.88
N SER A 33 2.05 11.33 -13.73
CA SER A 33 2.00 11.14 -15.19
C SER A 33 2.82 9.92 -15.62
N LEU A 34 2.27 9.13 -16.55
CA LEU A 34 2.99 8.02 -17.17
C LEU A 34 4.19 8.51 -17.99
N PRO A 35 5.33 7.80 -17.95
CA PRO A 35 6.43 8.03 -18.88
C PRO A 35 5.96 7.87 -20.33
N ASN A 36 6.40 8.77 -21.21
CA ASN A 36 6.03 8.79 -22.64
C ASN A 36 6.91 7.89 -23.54
N SER A 37 7.77 7.05 -22.94
CA SER A 37 8.68 6.17 -23.68
C SER A 37 8.96 4.90 -22.90
N TYR A 38 9.22 3.80 -23.62
CA TYR A 38 9.60 2.52 -23.02
C TYR A 38 10.82 2.65 -22.10
N PHE A 39 11.83 3.42 -22.50
CA PHE A 39 12.99 3.70 -21.65
C PHE A 39 12.59 4.42 -20.36
N GLY A 40 11.67 5.38 -20.43
CA GLY A 40 11.10 6.05 -19.27
C GLY A 40 10.38 5.09 -18.34
N LEU A 41 9.62 4.12 -18.88
CA LEU A 41 8.99 3.06 -18.09
C LEU A 41 10.03 2.22 -17.34
N VAL A 42 11.07 1.74 -18.04
CA VAL A 42 12.16 0.95 -17.45
C VAL A 42 12.89 1.75 -16.36
N ARG A 43 13.21 3.02 -16.62
CA ARG A 43 13.86 3.90 -15.64
C ARG A 43 13.00 4.10 -14.40
N ARG A 44 11.68 4.25 -14.57
CA ARG A 44 10.73 4.41 -13.46
C ARG A 44 10.68 3.15 -12.59
N LEU A 45 10.68 1.97 -13.21
CA LEU A 45 10.71 0.68 -12.51
C LEU A 45 12.01 0.44 -11.74
N GLY A 46 13.13 1.05 -12.14
CA GLY A 46 14.35 1.08 -11.32
C GLY A 46 14.11 1.63 -9.90
N ASN A 47 13.09 2.48 -9.72
CA ASN A 47 12.71 3.05 -8.43
C ASN A 47 11.50 2.33 -7.78
N ALA A 48 11.13 1.14 -8.27
CA ALA A 48 10.00 0.38 -7.74
C ALA A 48 10.21 -0.06 -6.28
N CYS A 49 11.40 -0.55 -5.93
CA CYS A 49 11.65 -1.08 -4.58
C CYS A 49 11.52 -0.01 -3.49
N PRO A 50 12.15 1.18 -3.58
CA PRO A 50 11.92 2.26 -2.63
C PRO A 50 10.45 2.68 -2.59
N ARG A 51 9.77 2.72 -3.75
CA ARG A 51 8.36 3.09 -3.80
C ARG A 51 7.47 2.08 -3.07
N PHE A 52 7.78 0.80 -3.13
CA PHE A 52 7.03 -0.24 -2.44
C PHE A 52 7.08 -0.06 -0.92
N GLU A 53 8.22 0.39 -0.36
CA GLU A 53 8.31 0.72 1.07
C GLU A 53 7.39 1.89 1.45
N VAL A 54 7.31 2.92 0.61
CA VAL A 54 6.38 4.04 0.80
C VAL A 54 4.92 3.56 0.78
N ILE A 55 4.56 2.70 -0.17
CA ILE A 55 3.20 2.13 -0.26
C ILE A 55 2.87 1.29 0.98
N LYS A 56 3.77 0.41 1.42
CA LYS A 56 3.57 -0.41 2.63
C LYS A 56 3.34 0.46 3.86
N ARG A 57 4.15 1.50 4.03
CA ARG A 57 4.00 2.47 5.14
C ARG A 57 2.66 3.19 5.05
N SER A 58 2.29 3.67 3.87
CA SER A 58 1.01 4.34 3.62
C SER A 58 -0.19 3.47 4.00
N VAL A 59 -0.22 2.20 3.57
CA VAL A 59 -1.32 1.27 3.88
C VAL A 59 -1.44 1.03 5.39
N CYS A 60 -0.31 0.94 6.09
CA CYS A 60 -0.28 0.83 7.55
C CYS A 60 -0.89 2.08 8.22
N ILE A 61 -0.50 3.27 7.77
CA ILE A 61 -1.01 4.55 8.29
C ILE A 61 -2.53 4.65 8.06
N GLU A 62 -3.01 4.34 6.86
CA GLU A 62 -4.44 4.45 6.54
C GLU A 62 -5.29 3.47 7.36
N GLY A 63 -4.82 2.22 7.49
CA GLY A 63 -5.48 1.22 8.32
C GLY A 63 -5.56 1.67 9.78
N ALA A 64 -4.45 2.18 10.34
CA ALA A 64 -4.41 2.73 11.69
C ALA A 64 -5.32 3.95 11.84
N ARG A 65 -5.31 4.89 10.89
CA ARG A 65 -6.14 6.09 10.88
C ARG A 65 -7.63 5.73 10.98
N ARG A 66 -8.08 4.77 10.17
CA ARG A 66 -9.47 4.29 10.20
C ARG A 66 -9.82 3.56 11.48
N ALA A 67 -8.94 2.67 11.95
CA ALA A 67 -9.14 1.97 13.21
C ALA A 67 -9.27 2.93 14.39
N PHE A 68 -8.37 3.92 14.49
CA PHE A 68 -8.45 4.96 15.53
C PHE A 68 -9.70 5.83 15.39
N ALA A 69 -10.11 6.20 14.17
CA ALA A 69 -11.35 6.94 13.97
C ALA A 69 -12.57 6.16 14.50
N ARG A 70 -12.66 4.85 14.19
CA ARG A 70 -13.73 3.97 14.71
C ARG A 70 -13.67 3.85 16.25
N ALA A 71 -12.49 3.66 16.82
CA ALA A 71 -12.31 3.63 18.27
C ALA A 71 -12.73 4.96 18.92
N LYS A 72 -12.39 6.10 18.31
CA LYS A 72 -12.74 7.44 18.81
C LYS A 72 -14.24 7.70 18.85
N VAL A 73 -15.03 7.06 17.97
CA VAL A 73 -16.51 7.13 18.03
C VAL A 73 -17.04 6.55 19.35
N HIS A 74 -16.42 5.50 19.87
CA HIS A 74 -16.80 4.89 21.16
C HIS A 74 -16.12 5.57 22.35
N TRP A 75 -14.91 6.10 22.16
CA TRP A 75 -14.14 6.81 23.18
C TRP A 75 -13.84 8.24 22.72
N ALA A 76 -14.83 9.13 22.79
CA ALA A 76 -14.73 10.49 22.24
C ALA A 76 -13.53 11.31 22.75
N LYS A 77 -13.12 11.09 24.01
CA LYS A 77 -11.97 11.76 24.64
C LYS A 77 -10.63 11.06 24.39
N MET A 78 -10.60 10.00 23.57
CA MET A 78 -9.38 9.28 23.24
C MET A 78 -8.42 10.17 22.45
N ASP A 79 -7.20 10.27 22.96
CA ASP A 79 -6.05 10.83 22.28
C ASP A 79 -5.25 9.68 21.67
N ALA A 80 -5.25 9.58 20.34
CA ALA A 80 -4.62 8.46 19.62
C ALA A 80 -3.08 8.51 19.73
N GLU A 81 -2.49 9.69 19.84
CA GLU A 81 -1.04 9.84 19.98
C GLU A 81 -0.59 9.38 21.37
N LYS A 82 -1.28 9.82 22.42
CA LYS A 82 -1.02 9.35 23.78
C LYS A 82 -1.26 7.85 23.91
N LEU A 83 -2.32 7.32 23.31
CA LEU A 83 -2.62 5.89 23.34
C LEU A 83 -1.48 5.02 22.77
N VAL A 84 -0.79 5.49 21.72
CA VAL A 84 0.33 4.75 21.13
C VAL A 84 1.62 4.92 21.94
N LYS A 85 1.86 6.10 22.52
CA LYS A 85 3.10 6.41 23.26
C LYS A 85 3.08 5.91 24.70
N GLU A 86 1.94 5.98 25.36
CA GLU A 86 1.80 5.68 26.78
C GLU A 86 1.36 4.23 26.98
N ARG A 87 2.04 3.52 27.88
CA ARG A 87 1.60 2.19 28.28
C ARG A 87 0.48 2.28 29.31
N PRO A 88 -0.46 1.33 29.32
CA PRO A 88 -1.37 1.17 30.44
C PRO A 88 -0.60 1.08 31.78
N PRO A 89 -1.21 1.54 32.90
CA PRO A 89 -0.63 1.44 34.24
C PRO A 89 -0.09 0.04 34.53
N GLN A 90 1.01 -0.03 35.28
CA GLN A 90 1.66 -1.29 35.63
C GLN A 90 0.69 -2.19 36.43
N GLY A 91 0.56 -3.46 36.04
CA GLY A 91 -0.32 -4.43 36.70
C GLY A 91 -1.66 -4.70 36.00
N LYS A 92 -1.96 -4.07 34.86
CA LYS A 92 -3.13 -4.45 34.05
C LYS A 92 -2.82 -5.64 33.15
N GLU A 93 -3.70 -6.64 33.14
CA GLU A 93 -3.62 -7.82 32.27
C GLU A 93 -3.60 -7.44 30.78
N HIS A 94 -4.28 -6.34 30.42
CA HIS A 94 -4.46 -5.84 29.06
C HIS A 94 -3.31 -4.94 28.55
N ARG A 95 -2.06 -5.24 28.94
CA ARG A 95 -0.90 -4.38 28.63
C ARG A 95 -0.23 -4.65 27.29
N HIS A 96 -0.45 -5.84 26.73
CA HIS A 96 0.24 -6.34 25.54
C HIS A 96 -0.74 -6.36 24.35
N PRO A 97 -0.61 -5.41 23.40
CA PRO A 97 -1.45 -5.37 22.20
C PRO A 97 -1.44 -6.69 21.41
N GLU A 98 -0.31 -7.42 21.47
CA GLU A 98 -0.10 -8.68 20.76
C GLU A 98 -1.12 -9.75 21.15
N MET A 99 -1.63 -9.72 22.38
CA MET A 99 -2.65 -10.67 22.86
C MET A 99 -4.01 -10.48 22.15
N TYR A 100 -4.23 -9.34 21.50
CA TYR A 100 -5.49 -9.01 20.84
C TYR A 100 -5.44 -9.16 19.32
N TYR A 101 -4.28 -9.45 18.73
CA TYR A 101 -4.11 -9.49 17.27
C TYR A 101 -5.11 -10.42 16.59
N ASP A 102 -5.27 -11.64 17.10
CA ASP A 102 -6.23 -12.60 16.55
C ASP A 102 -7.69 -12.12 16.70
N GLY A 103 -8.00 -11.48 17.84
CA GLY A 103 -9.32 -10.93 18.12
C GLY A 103 -9.72 -9.77 17.19
N VAL A 104 -8.74 -8.95 16.77
CA VAL A 104 -9.00 -7.79 15.91
C VAL A 104 -8.78 -8.05 14.42
N LEU A 105 -8.15 -9.18 14.05
CA LEU A 105 -7.78 -9.47 12.65
C LEU A 105 -8.99 -9.46 11.69
N LYS A 106 -10.14 -9.99 12.12
CA LYS A 106 -11.36 -9.95 11.31
C LYS A 106 -11.81 -8.50 11.04
N GLY A 107 -11.75 -7.64 12.06
CA GLY A 107 -12.07 -6.22 11.92
C GLY A 107 -11.06 -5.48 11.05
N ALA A 108 -9.77 -5.80 11.18
CA ALA A 108 -8.72 -5.22 10.34
C ALA A 108 -8.93 -5.52 8.84
N ARG A 109 -9.41 -6.73 8.51
CA ARG A 109 -9.77 -7.09 7.12
C ARG A 109 -10.91 -6.25 6.58
N LEU A 110 -11.96 -6.03 7.37
CA LEU A 110 -13.07 -5.15 6.97
C LEU A 110 -12.59 -3.70 6.72
N ILE A 111 -11.70 -3.19 7.56
CA ILE A 111 -11.08 -1.87 7.33
C ILE A 111 -10.30 -1.86 6.02
N ALA A 112 -9.54 -2.92 5.73
CA ALA A 112 -8.75 -3.02 4.50
C ALA A 112 -9.59 -3.02 3.22
N ASP A 113 -10.84 -3.52 3.30
CA ASP A 113 -11.80 -3.49 2.20
C ASP A 113 -12.39 -2.07 1.96
N GLU A 114 -12.44 -1.22 3.00
CA GLU A 114 -12.88 0.18 2.90
C GLU A 114 -11.76 1.14 2.42
N CYS A 115 -10.49 0.68 2.38
CA CYS A 115 -9.34 1.49 2.00
C CYS A 115 -9.30 1.71 0.48
N THR A 116 -9.33 2.97 0.03
CA THR A 116 -9.34 3.32 -1.40
C THR A 116 -8.02 3.01 -2.12
N ARG A 117 -6.91 2.75 -1.41
CA ARG A 117 -5.55 2.41 -1.92
C ARG A 117 -4.90 3.39 -2.91
N ASP A 118 -5.65 4.38 -3.39
CA ASP A 118 -5.21 5.41 -4.34
C ASP A 118 -4.49 6.58 -3.66
N ILE A 119 -4.56 6.67 -2.33
CA ILE A 119 -3.92 7.74 -1.54
C ILE A 119 -2.64 7.19 -0.91
N ILE A 120 -1.54 7.93 -1.08
CA ILE A 120 -0.25 7.60 -0.47
C ILE A 120 0.05 8.59 0.66
N PHE A 121 0.18 8.06 1.87
CA PHE A 121 0.65 8.78 3.05
C PHE A 121 2.16 8.57 3.20
N GLU A 122 2.92 9.67 3.29
CA GLU A 122 4.40 9.68 3.43
C GLU A 122 4.86 9.78 4.89
#